data_AF-A0A8I0G7N4-F1
#
_entry.id   AF-A0A8I0G7N4-F1
#
_cell.length_a   1.000
_cell.length_b   1.000
_cell.length_c   1.000
_cell.angle_alpha   90.00
_cell.angle_beta   90.00
_cell.angle_gamma   90.00
#
_symmetry.space_group_name_H-M   'P 1'
#
loop_
_entity.id
_entity.type
_entity.pdbx_description
1 polymer ?
#
loop_
_entity_poly.entity_id
_entity_poly.type
_entity_poly.pdbx_seq_one_letter_code
_entity_poly.pdbx_strand_id
1 'polypeptide(L)'
;MTLNKYCQALAALRNKPAHELKEVGDQWRTPDLLFWGINALFGPLVLDLFADDDNAKCPAWYTAEDNALTQDWSERLTELGGAGYGNPPYSRSQYHEKQAITGMTHIMNYAAAQREKGGRYVFLIKAAPSETWWPEDADHIVFIRGRIGFDLPVWFVPTDEKQKPTSAFFAGAIAVFDKSWRGERFSYINRTELEAKGRAFMALAQFATSKPQPATATPTVAGKPETELPLTQKDIFDISGVEAWACVRAAFGDKEEYTFSESKFGHTWAADSVEAPEFTQVSPLTIDKAKLLIRESILFGVDEWLLSIEFDDAAARMDVSERIRTVALEASGEYGMNSTDFIAAMGSLNVSSWSNIRQIRMHIREKAKPVSDPLPESRIWPLEVGIVFDQVDGADMLDESQQNKLKANINQLWLERTATSEIITIARGLVGSMQGVTHA
;
A
#
# COMPACT_ATOMS: atom_id res chain seq x y z
N MET A 1 -16.07 -5.93 34.60
CA MET A 1 -16.55 -5.23 33.39
C MET A 1 -18.03 -5.56 33.23
N THR A 2 -18.86 -4.56 33.00
CA THR A 2 -20.29 -4.77 32.83
C THR A 2 -20.50 -5.56 31.54
N LEU A 3 -21.33 -6.60 31.57
CA LEU A 3 -21.51 -7.49 30.42
C LEU A 3 -22.34 -6.74 29.34
N ASN A 4 -21.86 -6.65 28.10
CA ASN A 4 -22.56 -5.94 26.99
C ASN A 4 -23.91 -6.61 26.70
N LYS A 5 -25.01 -5.90 27.00
CA LYS A 5 -26.38 -6.45 26.92
C LYS A 5 -26.81 -6.75 25.48
N TYR A 6 -26.33 -5.96 24.52
CA TYR A 6 -26.62 -6.19 23.10
C TYR A 6 -26.00 -7.50 22.64
N CYS A 7 -24.69 -7.68 22.91
CA CYS A 7 -23.96 -8.91 22.60
C CYS A 7 -24.57 -10.14 23.28
N GLN A 8 -25.00 -10.03 24.54
CA GLN A 8 -25.70 -11.12 25.23
C GLN A 8 -27.03 -11.48 24.58
N ALA A 9 -27.85 -10.49 24.23
CA ALA A 9 -29.13 -10.74 23.58
C ALA A 9 -28.92 -11.41 22.22
N LEU A 10 -27.88 -10.99 21.49
CA LEU A 10 -27.49 -11.59 20.22
C LEU A 10 -26.98 -13.02 20.38
N ALA A 11 -26.10 -13.27 21.35
CA ALA A 11 -25.62 -14.63 21.66
C ALA A 11 -26.77 -15.55 22.11
N ALA A 12 -27.71 -15.05 22.91
CA ALA A 12 -28.89 -15.80 23.33
C ALA A 12 -29.81 -16.12 22.14
N LEU A 13 -29.96 -15.18 21.19
CA LEU A 13 -30.71 -15.40 19.96
C LEU A 13 -30.05 -16.47 19.10
N ARG A 14 -28.74 -16.39 18.85
CA ARG A 14 -27.97 -17.36 18.05
C ARG A 14 -28.06 -18.80 18.58
N ASN A 15 -28.24 -18.95 19.89
CA ASN A 15 -28.34 -20.26 20.55
C ASN A 15 -29.77 -20.84 20.60
N LYS A 16 -30.77 -20.18 20.01
CA LYS A 16 -32.12 -20.77 19.93
C LYS A 16 -32.13 -21.96 18.96
N PRO A 17 -32.95 -22.99 19.22
CA PRO A 17 -33.06 -24.15 18.33
C PRO A 17 -33.76 -23.83 17.00
N ALA A 18 -34.56 -22.76 16.96
CA ALA A 18 -35.27 -22.28 15.77
C ALA A 18 -35.57 -20.78 15.91
N HIS A 19 -35.79 -20.13 14.76
CA HIS A 19 -35.85 -18.68 14.59
C HIS A 19 -36.97 -18.30 13.62
N GLU A 20 -37.51 -17.09 13.79
CA GLU A 20 -38.39 -16.41 12.84
C GLU A 20 -37.65 -15.29 12.12
N LEU A 21 -38.02 -14.99 10.88
CA LEU A 21 -37.34 -13.96 10.07
C LEU A 21 -37.31 -12.57 10.74
N LYS A 22 -38.36 -12.24 11.51
CA LYS A 22 -38.44 -10.97 12.24
C LYS A 22 -37.42 -10.86 13.38
N GLU A 23 -36.85 -11.97 13.84
CA GLU A 23 -35.85 -11.99 14.92
C GLU A 23 -34.44 -11.69 14.43
N VAL A 24 -34.15 -11.89 13.13
CA VAL A 24 -32.82 -11.68 12.53
C VAL A 24 -32.31 -10.26 12.80
N GLY A 25 -33.20 -9.26 12.75
CA GLY A 25 -32.87 -7.89 13.15
C GLY A 25 -31.67 -7.31 12.40
N ASP A 26 -30.63 -6.94 13.13
CA ASP A 26 -29.42 -6.31 12.60
C ASP A 26 -28.46 -7.28 11.89
N GLN A 27 -28.80 -8.57 11.83
CA GLN A 27 -27.88 -9.64 11.41
C GLN A 27 -28.07 -10.08 9.96
N TRP A 28 -28.83 -9.31 9.17
CA TRP A 28 -28.95 -9.52 7.73
C TRP A 28 -27.63 -9.22 7.03
N ARG A 29 -27.21 -10.11 6.13
CA ARG A 29 -25.89 -10.06 5.49
C ARG A 29 -25.99 -9.52 4.07
N THR A 30 -24.98 -8.75 3.67
CA THR A 30 -24.82 -8.32 2.28
C THR A 30 -24.48 -9.52 1.39
N PRO A 31 -25.21 -9.73 0.27
CA PRO A 31 -24.84 -10.76 -0.70
C PRO A 31 -23.49 -10.49 -1.36
N ASP A 32 -22.71 -11.55 -1.62
CA ASP A 32 -21.34 -11.41 -2.15
C ASP A 32 -21.28 -10.62 -3.47
N LEU A 33 -22.17 -10.93 -4.41
CA LEU A 33 -22.19 -10.23 -5.70
C LEU A 33 -22.50 -8.75 -5.55
N LEU A 34 -23.31 -8.40 -4.55
CA LEU A 34 -23.63 -7.01 -4.28
C LEU A 34 -22.42 -6.30 -3.67
N PHE A 35 -21.79 -6.90 -2.65
CA PHE A 35 -20.59 -6.37 -2.02
C PHE A 35 -19.46 -6.16 -3.03
N TRP A 36 -19.11 -7.19 -3.82
CA TRP A 36 -18.05 -7.10 -4.82
C TRP A 36 -18.39 -6.11 -5.94
N GLY A 37 -19.67 -5.95 -6.28
CA GLY A 37 -20.12 -4.91 -7.20
C GLY A 37 -19.87 -3.50 -6.65
N ILE A 38 -20.14 -3.29 -5.35
CA ILE A 38 -19.87 -2.02 -4.67
C ILE A 38 -18.35 -1.79 -4.59
N ASN A 39 -17.58 -2.80 -4.22
CA ASN A 39 -16.12 -2.74 -4.16
C ASN A 39 -15.50 -2.41 -5.52
N ALA A 40 -16.03 -2.97 -6.60
CA ALA A 40 -15.59 -2.66 -7.96
C ALA A 40 -15.79 -1.17 -8.35
N LEU A 41 -16.76 -0.49 -7.74
CA LEU A 41 -17.07 0.92 -8.05
C LEU A 41 -16.38 1.91 -7.12
N PHE A 42 -16.24 1.57 -5.83
CA PHE A 42 -15.86 2.52 -4.78
C PHE A 42 -14.69 2.03 -3.90
N GLY A 43 -14.14 0.86 -4.20
CA GLY A 43 -13.03 0.27 -3.48
C GLY A 43 -11.67 0.93 -3.73
N PRO A 44 -10.59 0.31 -3.23
CA PRO A 44 -10.59 -0.94 -2.48
C PRO A 44 -11.23 -0.81 -1.09
N LEU A 45 -12.19 -1.67 -0.77
CA LEU A 45 -12.82 -1.78 0.54
C LEU A 45 -12.03 -2.76 1.40
N VAL A 46 -11.51 -2.29 2.55
CA VAL A 46 -10.53 -3.01 3.37
C VAL A 46 -10.94 -3.16 4.84
N LEU A 47 -11.95 -2.41 5.30
CA LEU A 47 -12.46 -2.46 6.66
C LEU A 47 -13.98 -2.61 6.66
N ASP A 48 -14.52 -3.67 7.24
CA ASP A 48 -15.96 -3.87 7.43
C ASP A 48 -16.39 -3.34 8.81
N LEU A 49 -17.14 -2.25 8.83
CA LEU A 49 -17.46 -1.53 10.06
C LEU A 49 -18.46 -2.27 10.95
N PHE A 50 -19.29 -3.14 10.39
CA PHE A 50 -20.37 -3.79 11.12
C PHE A 50 -20.53 -5.24 10.67
N ALA A 51 -19.68 -6.12 11.22
CA ALA A 51 -19.66 -7.54 10.84
C ALA A 51 -19.38 -8.46 12.03
N ASP A 52 -19.46 -9.76 11.78
CA ASP A 52 -18.88 -10.80 12.63
C ASP A 52 -17.89 -11.62 11.79
N ASP A 53 -17.10 -12.47 12.46
CA ASP A 53 -16.08 -13.31 11.83
C ASP A 53 -16.62 -14.19 10.69
N ASP A 54 -17.89 -14.58 10.74
CA ASP A 54 -18.55 -15.46 9.76
C ASP A 54 -19.19 -14.71 8.57
N ASN A 55 -19.22 -13.38 8.61
CA ASN A 55 -19.94 -12.57 7.63
C ASN A 55 -19.18 -11.34 7.12
N ALA A 56 -18.02 -11.03 7.70
CA ALA A 56 -17.14 -9.98 7.24
C ALA A 56 -16.87 -10.07 5.72
N LYS A 57 -16.94 -8.92 5.06
CA LYS A 57 -16.67 -8.80 3.61
C LYS A 57 -15.31 -8.22 3.29
N CYS A 58 -14.62 -7.68 4.31
CA CYS A 58 -13.30 -7.07 4.17
C CYS A 58 -12.25 -7.83 5.00
N PRO A 59 -10.94 -7.68 4.70
CA PRO A 59 -9.86 -8.32 5.45
C PRO A 59 -9.75 -7.90 6.93
N ALA A 60 -10.20 -6.70 7.27
CA ALA A 60 -10.36 -6.25 8.65
C ALA A 60 -11.83 -5.94 8.93
N TRP A 61 -12.29 -6.13 10.18
CA TRP A 61 -13.65 -5.80 10.58
C TRP A 61 -13.76 -5.46 12.06
N TYR A 62 -14.88 -4.85 12.44
CA TYR A 62 -15.27 -4.66 13.84
C TYR A 62 -16.51 -5.48 14.17
N THR A 63 -16.43 -6.21 15.29
CA THR A 63 -17.56 -6.93 15.89
C THR A 63 -18.43 -6.02 16.74
N ALA A 64 -19.59 -6.54 17.15
CA ALA A 64 -20.46 -5.86 18.12
C ALA A 64 -19.74 -5.62 19.47
N GLU A 65 -18.85 -6.53 19.85
CA GLU A 65 -18.00 -6.46 21.04
C GLU A 65 -16.94 -5.36 20.91
N ASP A 66 -16.28 -5.26 19.74
CA ASP A 66 -15.32 -4.19 19.46
C ASP A 66 -15.97 -2.81 19.44
N ASN A 67 -17.27 -2.77 19.10
CA ASN A 67 -18.08 -1.56 18.94
C ASN A 67 -17.40 -0.52 18.04
N ALA A 68 -17.68 -0.59 16.74
CA ALA A 68 -17.14 0.34 15.75
C ALA A 68 -17.25 1.81 16.17
N LEU A 69 -18.32 2.25 16.85
CA LEU A 69 -18.49 3.66 17.25
C LEU A 69 -17.54 4.12 18.36
N THR A 70 -16.71 3.23 18.91
CA THR A 70 -15.60 3.58 19.83
C THR A 70 -14.23 3.64 19.14
N GLN A 71 -14.14 3.16 17.91
CA GLN A 71 -12.89 2.99 17.19
C GLN A 71 -12.58 4.22 16.34
N ASP A 72 -11.31 4.57 16.17
CA ASP A 72 -10.91 5.60 15.19
C ASP A 72 -10.84 4.96 13.79
N TRP A 73 -11.89 5.14 13.01
CA TRP A 73 -12.00 4.54 11.68
C TRP A 73 -10.97 5.12 10.71
N SER A 74 -10.72 6.42 10.79
CA SER A 74 -9.83 7.14 9.87
C SER A 74 -8.37 6.75 10.09
N GLU A 75 -7.97 6.63 11.36
CA GLU A 75 -6.63 6.13 11.71
C GLU A 75 -6.46 4.69 11.23
N ARG A 76 -7.44 3.81 11.49
CA ARG A 76 -7.38 2.42 11.03
C ARG A 76 -7.28 2.30 9.51
N LEU A 77 -7.98 3.14 8.75
CA LEU A 77 -7.89 3.16 7.29
C LEU A 77 -6.56 3.70 6.77
N THR A 78 -5.88 4.57 7.54
CA THR A 78 -4.53 5.04 7.22
C THR A 78 -3.52 3.89 7.27
N GLU A 79 -3.70 2.98 8.23
CA GLU A 79 -2.89 1.75 8.33
C GLU A 79 -3.21 0.74 7.23
N LEU A 80 -4.50 0.51 6.96
CA LEU A 80 -4.97 -0.54 6.05
C LEU A 80 -4.89 -0.18 4.56
N GLY A 81 -4.78 1.11 4.21
CA GLY A 81 -4.68 1.54 2.82
C GLY A 81 -5.93 1.25 1.97
N GLY A 82 -7.05 1.89 2.29
CA GLY A 82 -8.29 1.74 1.49
C GLY A 82 -9.48 2.49 2.09
N ALA A 83 -10.69 1.97 1.83
CA ALA A 83 -11.95 2.52 2.34
C ALA A 83 -12.69 1.54 3.25
N GLY A 84 -13.51 2.07 4.15
CA GLY A 84 -14.41 1.30 5.00
C GLY A 84 -15.72 0.99 4.30
N TYR A 85 -16.27 -0.19 4.56
CA TYR A 85 -17.59 -0.63 4.13
C TYR A 85 -18.53 -0.74 5.33
N GLY A 86 -19.82 -0.48 5.14
CA GLY A 86 -20.82 -0.75 6.17
C GLY A 86 -22.17 -1.17 5.63
N ASN A 87 -22.70 -2.28 6.16
CA ASN A 87 -24.12 -2.60 6.16
C ASN A 87 -24.64 -2.42 7.60
N PRO A 88 -25.09 -1.21 7.96
CA PRO A 88 -25.23 -0.83 9.37
C PRO A 88 -26.44 -1.48 10.07
N PRO A 89 -26.39 -1.65 11.40
CA PRO A 89 -27.52 -2.10 12.21
C PRO A 89 -28.63 -1.02 12.27
N TYR A 90 -29.84 -1.39 11.86
CA TYR A 90 -31.01 -0.50 11.77
C TYR A 90 -31.86 -0.47 13.05
N SER A 91 -31.55 -1.30 14.05
CA SER A 91 -32.26 -1.27 15.31
C SER A 91 -32.23 0.13 15.95
N ARG A 92 -33.21 0.38 16.82
CA ARG A 92 -33.19 1.57 17.66
C ARG A 92 -31.89 1.61 18.45
N SER A 93 -31.38 2.81 18.71
CA SER A 93 -30.10 2.99 19.39
C SER A 93 -29.99 2.16 20.66
N GLN A 94 -29.04 1.23 20.67
CA GLN A 94 -28.65 0.47 21.85
C GLN A 94 -27.33 1.00 22.39
N TYR A 95 -27.13 0.86 23.69
CA TYR A 95 -26.01 1.47 24.38
C TYR A 95 -25.30 0.48 25.31
N HIS A 96 -23.99 0.62 25.40
CA HIS A 96 -23.16 0.01 26.44
C HIS A 96 -22.32 1.09 27.11
N GLU A 97 -22.41 1.20 28.44
CA GLU A 97 -21.68 2.20 29.23
C GLU A 97 -21.81 3.65 28.70
N LYS A 98 -23.02 4.00 28.21
CA LYS A 98 -23.40 5.28 27.57
C LYS A 98 -22.89 5.50 26.15
N GLN A 99 -22.08 4.60 25.62
CA GLN A 99 -21.68 4.61 24.22
C GLN A 99 -22.71 3.89 23.36
N ALA A 100 -23.09 4.49 22.23
CA ALA A 100 -23.96 3.83 21.26
C ALA A 100 -23.24 2.63 20.62
N ILE A 101 -23.98 1.57 20.35
CA ILE A 101 -23.53 0.40 19.57
C ILE A 101 -24.26 0.38 18.23
N THR A 102 -25.57 0.59 18.25
CA THR A 102 -26.44 0.61 17.06
C THR A 102 -27.17 1.94 16.93
N GLY A 103 -27.88 2.12 15.82
CA GLY A 103 -28.72 3.28 15.56
C GLY A 103 -28.14 4.16 14.46
N MET A 104 -28.87 4.22 13.34
CA MET A 104 -28.43 4.88 12.11
C MET A 104 -27.98 6.34 12.29
N THR A 105 -28.65 7.13 13.15
CA THR A 105 -28.24 8.52 13.39
C THR A 105 -26.83 8.62 13.97
N HIS A 106 -26.48 7.78 14.95
CA HIS A 106 -25.14 7.78 15.54
C HIS A 106 -24.10 7.33 14.51
N ILE A 107 -24.44 6.31 13.72
CA ILE A 107 -23.56 5.75 12.70
C ILE A 107 -23.26 6.76 11.60
N MET A 108 -24.28 7.41 11.03
CA MET A 108 -24.09 8.37 9.95
C MET A 108 -23.37 9.64 10.44
N ASN A 109 -23.68 10.13 11.65
CA ASN A 109 -22.95 11.25 12.25
C ASN A 109 -21.47 10.90 12.49
N TYR A 110 -21.19 9.69 12.96
CA TYR A 110 -19.83 9.23 13.19
C TYR A 110 -19.08 9.04 11.86
N ALA A 111 -19.73 8.50 10.83
CA ALA A 111 -19.18 8.42 9.48
C ALA A 111 -18.78 9.79 8.94
N ALA A 112 -19.66 10.80 9.07
CA ALA A 112 -19.36 12.17 8.66
C ALA A 112 -18.14 12.73 9.42
N ALA A 113 -18.08 12.56 10.74
CA ALA A 113 -16.95 13.00 11.56
C ALA A 113 -15.63 12.29 11.19
N GLN A 114 -15.68 10.98 10.96
CA GLN A 114 -14.52 10.19 10.56
C GLN A 114 -14.06 10.51 9.13
N ARG A 115 -14.98 10.94 8.26
CA ARG A 115 -14.65 11.46 6.92
C ARG A 115 -13.98 12.83 6.99
N GLU A 116 -14.34 13.68 7.95
CA GLU A 116 -13.60 14.94 8.18
C GLU A 116 -12.13 14.69 8.58
N LYS A 117 -11.83 13.54 9.18
CA LYS A 117 -10.46 13.13 9.50
C LYS A 117 -9.67 12.54 8.31
N GLY A 118 -10.31 12.39 7.15
CA GLY A 118 -9.68 11.88 5.93
C GLY A 118 -10.08 10.47 5.53
N GLY A 119 -10.84 9.76 6.36
CA GLY A 119 -11.32 8.42 6.04
C GLY A 119 -12.33 8.39 4.89
N ARG A 120 -12.34 7.29 4.15
CA ARG A 120 -13.29 7.02 3.07
C ARG A 120 -14.25 5.90 3.46
N TYR A 121 -15.55 6.08 3.26
CA TYR A 121 -16.55 5.11 3.68
C TYR A 121 -17.64 4.91 2.63
N VAL A 122 -18.10 3.67 2.50
CA VAL A 122 -19.14 3.26 1.56
C VAL A 122 -20.19 2.44 2.31
N PHE A 123 -21.40 2.98 2.45
CA PHE A 123 -22.49 2.33 3.16
C PHE A 123 -23.56 1.82 2.22
N LEU A 124 -23.98 0.57 2.40
CA LEU A 124 -25.20 0.04 1.79
C LEU A 124 -26.38 0.34 2.71
N ILE A 125 -27.28 1.23 2.29
CA ILE A 125 -28.38 1.70 3.13
C ILE A 125 -29.75 1.62 2.47
N LYS A 126 -30.82 1.73 3.27
CA LYS A 126 -32.16 2.00 2.77
C LYS A 126 -32.21 3.42 2.18
N ALA A 127 -32.71 3.55 0.96
CA ALA A 127 -33.09 4.84 0.37
C ALA A 127 -34.29 5.42 1.14
N ALA A 128 -34.02 6.32 2.08
CA ALA A 128 -35.02 6.83 3.02
C ALA A 128 -34.84 8.33 3.30
N PRO A 129 -35.03 9.21 2.30
CA PRO A 129 -34.82 10.66 2.46
C PRO A 129 -35.76 11.34 3.47
N SER A 130 -36.80 10.64 3.95
CA SER A 130 -37.68 11.11 5.02
C SER A 130 -37.14 10.84 6.43
N GLU A 131 -36.11 10.02 6.56
CA GLU A 131 -35.53 9.65 7.85
C GLU A 131 -34.47 10.66 8.27
N THR A 132 -34.41 10.97 9.56
CA THR A 132 -33.47 11.97 10.11
C THR A 132 -32.00 11.56 10.02
N TRP A 133 -31.73 10.26 9.86
CA TRP A 133 -30.38 9.72 9.67
C TRP A 133 -29.96 9.69 8.20
N TRP A 134 -30.84 10.02 7.25
CA TRP A 134 -30.48 10.03 5.84
C TRP A 134 -29.28 10.97 5.64
N PRO A 135 -28.17 10.49 5.06
CA PRO A 135 -26.93 11.25 5.03
C PRO A 135 -26.95 12.29 3.91
N GLU A 136 -27.66 13.40 4.16
CA GLU A 136 -27.74 14.51 3.21
C GLU A 136 -26.39 15.13 2.89
N ASP A 137 -25.37 14.92 3.73
CA ASP A 137 -24.00 15.42 3.62
C ASP A 137 -23.03 14.42 2.96
N ALA A 138 -23.49 13.22 2.58
CA ALA A 138 -22.69 12.29 1.80
C ALA A 138 -22.17 12.94 0.50
N ASP A 139 -20.98 12.53 0.06
CA ASP A 139 -20.32 13.05 -1.14
C ASP A 139 -20.96 12.51 -2.42
N HIS A 140 -21.42 11.27 -2.37
CA HIS A 140 -22.16 10.62 -3.44
C HIS A 140 -23.26 9.71 -2.90
N ILE A 141 -24.44 9.75 -3.51
CA ILE A 141 -25.52 8.79 -3.26
C ILE A 141 -25.91 8.09 -4.55
N VAL A 142 -25.80 6.77 -4.58
CA VAL A 142 -26.24 5.92 -5.68
C VAL A 142 -27.56 5.28 -5.31
N PHE A 143 -28.63 5.53 -6.06
CA PHE A 143 -29.89 4.82 -5.86
C PHE A 143 -29.89 3.50 -6.64
N ILE A 144 -30.15 2.39 -5.94
CA ILE A 144 -30.18 1.06 -6.55
C ILE A 144 -31.59 0.80 -7.11
N ARG A 145 -31.69 0.62 -8.43
CA ARG A 145 -32.90 0.18 -9.11
C ARG A 145 -33.05 -1.33 -8.98
N GLY A 146 -34.14 -1.76 -8.36
CA GLY A 146 -34.42 -3.17 -8.06
C GLY A 146 -34.27 -3.49 -6.58
N ARG A 147 -35.11 -4.40 -6.07
CA ARG A 147 -35.08 -4.80 -4.65
C ARG A 147 -33.92 -5.77 -4.41
N ILE A 148 -33.17 -5.51 -3.35
CA ILE A 148 -32.07 -6.36 -2.89
C ILE A 148 -32.66 -7.46 -2.01
N GLY A 149 -32.30 -8.72 -2.25
CA GLY A 149 -32.47 -9.79 -1.27
C GLY A 149 -31.21 -9.87 -0.42
N PHE A 150 -31.34 -9.77 0.90
CA PHE A 150 -30.22 -9.95 1.82
C PHE A 150 -30.10 -11.40 2.24
N ASP A 151 -28.88 -11.83 2.58
CA ASP A 151 -28.61 -13.19 3.01
C ASP A 151 -28.91 -13.36 4.50
N LEU A 152 -29.40 -14.54 4.86
CA LEU A 152 -29.57 -14.92 6.24
C LEU A 152 -28.21 -15.20 6.91
N PRO A 153 -28.09 -14.97 8.22
CA PRO A 153 -26.92 -15.39 8.97
C PRO A 153 -26.83 -16.91 9.03
N VAL A 154 -25.60 -17.44 9.14
CA VAL A 154 -25.32 -18.88 9.10
C VAL A 154 -25.96 -19.66 10.25
N TRP A 155 -26.22 -19.00 11.38
CA TRP A 155 -26.89 -19.57 12.54
C TRP A 155 -28.42 -19.61 12.42
N PHE A 156 -29.02 -19.03 11.37
CA PHE A 156 -30.46 -19.00 11.22
C PHE A 156 -31.03 -20.39 10.92
N VAL A 157 -31.85 -20.88 11.83
CA VAL A 157 -32.63 -22.13 11.68
C VAL A 157 -34.12 -21.77 11.60
N PRO A 158 -34.83 -22.01 10.48
CA PRO A 158 -36.23 -21.61 10.34
C PRO A 158 -37.16 -22.42 11.24
N THR A 159 -38.11 -21.76 11.89
CA THR A 159 -39.16 -22.43 12.70
C THR A 159 -40.15 -23.23 11.84
N ASP A 160 -40.40 -22.79 10.60
CA ASP A 160 -41.28 -23.46 9.65
C ASP A 160 -40.93 -23.10 8.18
N GLU A 161 -41.59 -23.76 7.22
CA GLU A 161 -41.38 -23.53 5.79
C GLU A 161 -41.76 -22.12 5.31
N LYS A 162 -42.46 -21.32 6.14
CA LYS A 162 -42.85 -19.94 5.81
C LYS A 162 -41.72 -18.96 6.10
N GLN A 163 -40.71 -19.35 6.88
CA GLN A 163 -39.54 -18.51 7.20
C GLN A 163 -38.52 -18.43 6.06
N LYS A 164 -38.97 -18.15 4.83
CA LYS A 164 -38.11 -17.99 3.65
C LYS A 164 -37.84 -16.52 3.36
N PRO A 165 -36.57 -16.10 3.21
CA PRO A 165 -36.26 -14.70 2.95
C PRO A 165 -36.81 -14.29 1.58
N THR A 166 -37.35 -13.08 1.50
CA THR A 166 -37.75 -12.43 0.25
C THR A 166 -36.89 -11.19 0.04
N SER A 167 -36.96 -10.60 -1.16
CA SER A 167 -36.36 -9.29 -1.38
C SER A 167 -36.83 -8.28 -0.33
N ALA A 168 -35.92 -7.39 0.06
CA ALA A 168 -36.21 -6.31 0.99
C ALA A 168 -37.44 -5.52 0.51
N PHE A 169 -38.31 -5.16 1.46
CA PHE A 169 -39.50 -4.36 1.18
C PHE A 169 -39.18 -2.88 0.92
N PHE A 170 -37.91 -2.49 0.90
CA PHE A 170 -37.45 -1.12 0.74
C PHE A 170 -36.50 -0.94 -0.46
N ALA A 171 -36.29 0.30 -0.90
CA ALA A 171 -35.31 0.64 -1.93
C ALA A 171 -33.93 0.76 -1.31
N GLY A 172 -32.89 0.25 -1.97
CA GLY A 172 -31.50 0.40 -1.53
C GLY A 172 -30.83 1.64 -2.11
N ALA A 173 -29.85 2.16 -1.39
CA ALA A 173 -28.91 3.18 -1.86
C ALA A 173 -27.50 2.86 -1.35
N ILE A 174 -26.50 3.40 -2.03
CA ILE A 174 -25.11 3.39 -1.59
C ILE A 174 -24.76 4.83 -1.23
N ALA A 175 -24.35 5.08 0.00
CA ALA A 175 -23.86 6.38 0.44
C ALA A 175 -22.33 6.34 0.52
N VAL A 176 -21.66 7.27 -0.15
CA VAL A 176 -20.21 7.40 -0.18
C VAL A 176 -19.83 8.67 0.57
N PHE A 177 -18.96 8.52 1.55
CA PHE A 177 -18.30 9.61 2.28
C PHE A 177 -16.83 9.59 1.86
N ASP A 178 -16.44 10.54 1.02
CA ASP A 178 -15.10 10.67 0.46
C ASP A 178 -14.86 12.12 0.04
N LYS A 179 -14.06 12.87 0.83
CA LYS A 179 -13.66 14.26 0.54
C LYS A 179 -12.98 14.42 -0.83
N SER A 180 -12.40 13.34 -1.38
CA SER A 180 -11.75 13.35 -2.67
C SER A 180 -12.71 13.12 -3.85
N TRP A 181 -13.99 12.81 -3.58
CA TRP A 181 -14.99 12.62 -4.63
C TRP A 181 -15.15 13.88 -5.50
N ARG A 182 -15.12 13.70 -6.83
CA ARG A 182 -15.31 14.76 -7.83
C ARG A 182 -16.41 14.45 -8.84
N GLY A 183 -17.10 13.31 -8.67
CA GLY A 183 -18.19 12.89 -9.53
C GLY A 183 -19.49 13.65 -9.23
N GLU A 184 -20.57 13.22 -9.88
CA GLU A 184 -21.90 13.74 -9.59
C GLU A 184 -22.32 13.45 -8.15
N ARG A 185 -23.27 14.22 -7.61
CA ARG A 185 -23.77 14.04 -6.24
C ARG A 185 -24.74 12.85 -6.12
N PHE A 186 -25.53 12.60 -7.17
CA PHE A 186 -26.54 11.56 -7.21
C PHE A 186 -26.42 10.77 -8.48
N SER A 187 -26.44 9.44 -8.38
CA SER A 187 -26.46 8.54 -9.52
C SER A 187 -27.44 7.40 -9.31
N TYR A 188 -27.56 6.53 -10.30
CA TYR A 188 -28.43 5.36 -10.24
C TYR A 188 -27.73 4.16 -10.87
N ILE A 189 -27.93 2.98 -10.30
CA ILE A 189 -27.46 1.71 -10.86
C ILE A 189 -28.54 0.63 -10.77
N ASN A 190 -28.66 -0.23 -11.77
CA ASN A 190 -29.52 -1.40 -11.66
C ASN A 190 -28.86 -2.47 -10.78
N ARG A 191 -29.63 -3.10 -9.89
CA ARG A 191 -29.14 -4.19 -9.02
C ARG A 191 -28.47 -5.30 -9.84
N THR A 192 -29.06 -5.69 -10.95
CA THR A 192 -28.53 -6.73 -11.85
C THR A 192 -27.21 -6.33 -12.50
N GLU A 193 -27.02 -5.04 -12.78
CA GLU A 193 -25.76 -4.50 -13.29
C GLU A 193 -24.69 -4.49 -12.21
N LEU A 194 -25.04 -4.06 -10.99
CA LEU A 194 -24.15 -4.09 -9.84
C LEU A 194 -23.70 -5.53 -9.52
N GLU A 195 -24.62 -6.49 -9.50
CA GLU A 195 -24.33 -7.92 -9.36
C GLU A 195 -23.47 -8.47 -10.51
N ALA A 196 -23.64 -7.97 -11.74
CA ALA A 196 -22.81 -8.36 -12.88
C ALA A 196 -21.37 -7.85 -12.73
N LYS A 197 -21.18 -6.61 -12.24
CA LYS A 197 -19.85 -6.09 -11.88
C LYS A 197 -19.22 -6.93 -10.78
N GLY A 198 -19.99 -7.32 -9.76
CA GLY A 198 -19.52 -8.21 -8.70
C GLY A 198 -19.08 -9.58 -9.22
N ARG A 199 -19.87 -10.21 -10.10
CA ARG A 199 -19.48 -11.48 -10.75
C ARG A 199 -18.17 -11.33 -11.54
N ALA A 200 -18.04 -10.25 -12.31
CA ALA A 200 -16.83 -9.99 -13.08
C ALA A 200 -15.61 -9.79 -12.17
N PHE A 201 -15.76 -9.00 -11.10
CA PHE A 201 -14.70 -8.77 -10.12
C PHE A 201 -14.26 -10.07 -9.45
N MET A 202 -15.21 -10.87 -8.95
CA MET A 202 -14.90 -12.17 -8.34
C MET A 202 -14.24 -13.13 -9.33
N ALA A 203 -14.69 -13.17 -10.58
CA ALA A 203 -14.09 -14.01 -11.61
C ALA A 203 -12.64 -13.59 -11.91
N LEU A 204 -12.35 -12.28 -11.95
CA LEU A 204 -10.98 -11.78 -12.10
C LEU A 204 -10.12 -12.07 -10.88
N ALA A 205 -10.65 -11.92 -9.66
CA ALA A 205 -9.94 -12.27 -8.43
C ALA A 205 -9.63 -13.77 -8.38
N GLN A 206 -10.62 -14.62 -8.66
CA GLN A 206 -10.42 -16.07 -8.78
C GLN A 206 -9.41 -16.41 -9.87
N PHE A 207 -9.50 -15.77 -11.04
CA PHE A 207 -8.52 -15.95 -12.11
C PHE A 207 -7.12 -15.59 -11.64
N ALA A 208 -6.93 -14.46 -10.97
CA ALA A 208 -5.66 -14.05 -10.39
C ALA A 208 -5.12 -15.07 -9.38
N THR A 209 -5.98 -15.64 -8.52
CA THR A 209 -5.58 -16.71 -7.59
C THR A 209 -5.33 -18.07 -8.26
N SER A 210 -5.98 -18.33 -9.41
CA SER A 210 -5.90 -19.59 -10.15
C SER A 210 -4.79 -19.63 -11.19
N LYS A 211 -4.29 -18.45 -11.61
CA LYS A 211 -3.05 -18.39 -12.37
C LYS A 211 -2.01 -19.09 -11.53
N PRO A 212 -1.32 -20.12 -12.07
CA PRO A 212 -0.09 -20.54 -11.45
C PRO A 212 0.74 -19.27 -11.36
N GLN A 213 1.02 -18.84 -10.13
CA GLN A 213 2.04 -17.86 -9.87
C GLN A 213 3.24 -18.36 -10.70
N PRO A 214 3.72 -17.60 -11.70
CA PRO A 214 4.82 -18.05 -12.56
C PRO A 214 5.84 -18.57 -11.60
N ALA A 215 6.18 -19.87 -11.69
CA ALA A 215 6.82 -20.61 -10.62
C ALA A 215 7.70 -19.63 -9.90
N THR A 216 7.23 -19.16 -8.74
CA THR A 216 8.17 -18.66 -7.78
C THR A 216 8.96 -19.93 -7.60
N ALA A 217 10.13 -19.96 -8.22
CA ALA A 217 11.26 -20.32 -7.43
C ALA A 217 11.12 -19.47 -6.14
N THR A 218 10.29 -19.94 -5.20
CA THR A 218 10.84 -20.42 -3.96
C THR A 218 12.02 -21.21 -4.44
N PRO A 219 13.25 -20.68 -4.33
CA PRO A 219 14.36 -21.60 -4.30
C PRO A 219 13.95 -22.53 -3.16
N THR A 220 13.49 -23.73 -3.51
CA THR A 220 13.52 -24.84 -2.61
C THR A 220 15.02 -25.00 -2.41
N VAL A 221 15.58 -24.23 -1.47
CA VAL A 221 16.91 -24.48 -0.97
C VAL A 221 16.73 -25.80 -0.26
N ALA A 222 16.99 -26.86 -1.02
CA ALA A 222 17.33 -28.16 -0.49
C ALA A 222 18.19 -27.94 0.76
N GLY A 223 17.71 -28.47 1.88
CA GLY A 223 18.24 -28.28 3.23
C GLY A 223 19.58 -27.55 3.31
N LYS A 224 19.51 -26.24 3.51
CA LYS A 224 20.53 -25.51 4.25
C LYS A 224 19.89 -25.07 5.56
N PRO A 225 20.61 -25.15 6.69
CA PRO A 225 20.04 -24.86 8.00
C PRO A 225 19.43 -23.45 7.96
N GLU A 226 18.16 -23.33 8.37
CA GLU A 226 17.54 -22.03 8.65
C GLU A 226 18.51 -21.24 9.52
N THR A 227 19.17 -20.27 8.91
CA THR A 227 19.98 -19.31 9.65
C THR A 227 18.97 -18.31 10.16
N GLU A 228 18.82 -18.24 11.49
CA GLU A 228 17.91 -17.32 12.16
C GLU A 228 18.04 -15.92 11.55
N LEU A 229 16.91 -15.32 11.16
CA LEU A 229 16.89 -13.94 10.64
C LEU A 229 17.59 -13.02 11.64
N PRO A 230 18.55 -12.17 11.22
CA PRO A 230 19.25 -11.29 12.14
C PRO A 230 18.26 -10.32 12.79
N LEU A 231 18.38 -10.16 14.10
CA LEU A 231 17.48 -9.34 14.90
C LEU A 231 18.15 -8.04 15.35
N THR A 232 19.48 -8.01 15.46
CA THR A 232 20.20 -6.78 15.81
C THR A 232 20.34 -5.87 14.60
N GLN A 233 20.31 -4.56 14.80
CA GLN A 233 20.46 -3.59 13.71
C GLN A 233 21.80 -3.73 12.97
N LYS A 234 22.86 -4.07 13.71
CA LYS A 234 24.19 -4.30 13.16
C LYS A 234 24.20 -5.56 12.29
N ASP A 235 23.65 -6.66 12.78
CA ASP A 235 23.61 -7.91 12.01
C ASP A 235 22.71 -7.79 10.78
N ILE A 236 21.60 -7.05 10.86
CA ILE A 236 20.75 -6.80 9.69
C ILE A 236 21.54 -6.01 8.62
N PHE A 237 22.31 -4.99 9.01
CA PHE A 237 23.13 -4.23 8.07
C PHE A 237 24.26 -5.07 7.48
N ASP A 238 25.00 -5.80 8.32
CA ASP A 238 26.22 -6.53 7.93
C ASP A 238 25.91 -7.85 7.20
N ILE A 239 24.85 -8.55 7.59
CA ILE A 239 24.47 -9.87 7.04
C ILE A 239 23.45 -9.71 5.90
N SER A 240 22.42 -8.90 6.11
CA SER A 240 21.28 -8.79 5.18
C SER A 240 21.36 -7.60 4.23
N GLY A 241 22.23 -6.63 4.50
CA GLY A 241 22.52 -5.50 3.63
C GLY A 241 21.71 -4.23 3.92
N VAL A 242 22.10 -3.16 3.21
CA VAL A 242 21.62 -1.79 3.43
C VAL A 242 20.11 -1.65 3.22
N GLU A 243 19.54 -2.33 2.23
CA GLU A 243 18.11 -2.23 1.91
C GLU A 243 17.25 -2.85 3.03
N ALA A 244 17.59 -4.07 3.48
CA ALA A 244 16.90 -4.71 4.60
C ALA A 244 16.99 -3.87 5.88
N TRP A 245 18.17 -3.37 6.20
CA TRP A 245 18.38 -2.46 7.33
C TRP A 245 17.53 -1.19 7.23
N ALA A 246 17.54 -0.53 6.06
CA ALA A 246 16.79 0.71 5.85
C ALA A 246 15.28 0.46 5.93
N CYS A 247 14.80 -0.66 5.39
CA CYS A 247 13.39 -1.05 5.46
C CYS A 247 12.93 -1.31 6.90
N VAL A 248 13.69 -2.09 7.68
CA VAL A 248 13.36 -2.36 9.09
C VAL A 248 13.36 -1.05 9.90
N ARG A 249 14.42 -0.24 9.77
CA ARG A 249 14.59 1.01 10.54
C ARG A 249 13.57 2.09 10.12
N ALA A 250 13.23 2.19 8.85
CA ALA A 250 12.21 3.13 8.37
C ALA A 250 10.81 2.79 8.91
N ALA A 251 10.48 1.49 8.98
CA ALA A 251 9.18 1.01 9.42
C ALA A 251 9.02 1.06 10.94
N PHE A 252 10.07 0.72 11.71
CA PHE A 252 9.95 0.49 13.15
C PHE A 252 10.79 1.43 14.02
N GLY A 253 11.54 2.36 13.42
CA GLY A 253 12.40 3.32 14.11
C GLY A 253 13.78 2.74 14.42
N ASP A 254 14.65 3.58 14.99
CA ASP A 254 16.03 3.23 15.36
C ASP A 254 16.06 2.41 16.66
N LYS A 255 16.39 1.13 16.56
CA LYS A 255 16.50 0.19 17.69
C LYS A 255 17.81 -0.60 17.60
N GLU A 256 18.34 -1.00 18.73
CA GLU A 256 19.51 -1.91 18.78
C GLU A 256 19.12 -3.34 18.34
N GLU A 257 17.91 -3.78 18.72
CA GLU A 257 17.35 -5.10 18.39
C GLU A 257 15.87 -4.97 18.00
N TYR A 258 15.46 -5.76 17.01
CA TYR A 258 14.10 -5.85 16.46
C TYR A 258 13.48 -7.21 16.77
N THR A 259 12.16 -7.25 16.90
CA THR A 259 11.45 -8.54 16.97
C THR A 259 11.56 -9.31 15.66
N PHE A 260 11.39 -10.63 15.72
CA PHE A 260 11.39 -11.47 14.52
C PHE A 260 10.38 -10.99 13.46
N SER A 261 9.20 -10.53 13.87
CA SER A 261 8.19 -9.98 12.96
C SER A 261 8.64 -8.68 12.28
N GLU A 262 9.33 -7.80 13.01
CA GLU A 262 9.84 -6.53 12.47
C GLU A 262 11.00 -6.77 11.50
N SER A 263 11.95 -7.62 11.89
CA SER A 263 13.04 -8.04 11.00
C SER A 263 12.47 -8.70 9.74
N LYS A 264 11.58 -9.69 9.88
CA LYS A 264 10.94 -10.35 8.74
C LYS A 264 10.18 -9.38 7.83
N PHE A 265 9.47 -8.39 8.39
CA PHE A 265 8.78 -7.37 7.61
C PHE A 265 9.75 -6.58 6.73
N GLY A 266 10.82 -6.03 7.31
CA GLY A 266 11.76 -5.23 6.53
C GLY A 266 12.55 -6.05 5.50
N HIS A 267 12.85 -7.33 5.79
CA HIS A 267 13.45 -8.23 4.81
C HIS A 267 12.48 -8.57 3.67
N THR A 268 11.20 -8.75 3.98
CA THR A 268 10.17 -9.01 2.96
C THR A 268 9.95 -7.77 2.09
N TRP A 269 9.95 -6.58 2.69
CA TRP A 269 9.88 -5.32 1.97
C TRP A 269 11.10 -5.11 1.06
N ALA A 270 12.32 -5.28 1.58
CA ALA A 270 13.53 -5.12 0.79
C ALA A 270 13.63 -6.12 -0.36
N ALA A 271 13.20 -7.37 -0.14
CA ALA A 271 13.19 -8.41 -1.18
C ALA A 271 12.13 -8.19 -2.29
N ASP A 272 11.12 -7.36 -2.01
CA ASP A 272 10.11 -6.91 -2.97
C ASP A 272 10.67 -5.74 -3.80
N SER A 273 10.57 -4.53 -3.25
CA SER A 273 11.14 -3.31 -3.81
C SER A 273 11.08 -2.23 -2.73
N VAL A 274 12.23 -1.63 -2.39
CA VAL A 274 12.23 -0.53 -1.43
C VAL A 274 11.42 0.66 -1.96
N GLU A 275 11.52 0.91 -3.27
CA GLU A 275 10.98 2.12 -3.90
C GLU A 275 9.50 2.01 -4.28
N ALA A 276 9.08 0.83 -4.70
CA ALA A 276 7.74 0.58 -5.24
C ALA A 276 7.32 -0.85 -4.85
N PRO A 277 7.12 -1.12 -3.56
CA PRO A 277 6.74 -2.46 -3.11
C PRO A 277 5.35 -2.82 -3.65
N GLU A 278 5.26 -3.95 -4.33
CA GLU A 278 3.99 -4.45 -4.91
C GLU A 278 3.24 -5.36 -3.92
N PHE A 279 3.99 -6.04 -3.05
CA PHE A 279 3.48 -7.06 -2.13
C PHE A 279 3.47 -6.59 -0.69
N THR A 280 4.49 -5.84 -0.27
CA THR A 280 4.55 -5.30 1.10
C THR A 280 3.88 -3.94 1.15
N GLN A 281 2.78 -3.82 1.89
CA GLN A 281 2.10 -2.53 2.01
C GLN A 281 2.88 -1.58 2.91
N VAL A 282 3.48 -0.56 2.30
CA VAL A 282 4.30 0.44 2.98
C VAL A 282 3.86 1.84 2.55
N SER A 283 3.71 2.74 3.52
CA SER A 283 3.30 4.12 3.22
C SER A 283 4.37 4.86 2.38
N PRO A 284 3.99 5.79 1.49
CA PRO A 284 4.95 6.60 0.74
C PRO A 284 5.94 7.35 1.63
N LEU A 285 5.50 7.82 2.81
CA LEU A 285 6.38 8.47 3.78
C LEU A 285 7.44 7.51 4.33
N THR A 286 7.05 6.26 4.60
CA THR A 286 7.97 5.23 5.07
C THR A 286 8.95 4.82 3.97
N ILE A 287 8.50 4.75 2.72
CA ILE A 287 9.35 4.54 1.54
C ILE A 287 10.38 5.68 1.41
N ASP A 288 9.95 6.93 1.50
CA ASP A 288 10.86 8.09 1.44
C ASP A 288 11.89 8.07 2.57
N LYS A 289 11.49 7.64 3.78
CA LYS A 289 12.43 7.43 4.90
C LYS A 289 13.45 6.33 4.59
N ALA A 290 13.03 5.19 4.04
CA ALA A 290 13.97 4.13 3.67
C ALA A 290 14.93 4.59 2.57
N LYS A 291 14.44 5.31 1.55
CA LYS A 291 15.29 5.91 0.50
C LYS A 291 16.33 6.87 1.08
N LEU A 292 15.92 7.72 2.04
CA LEU A 292 16.84 8.61 2.73
C LEU A 292 17.89 7.83 3.53
N LEU A 293 17.47 6.81 4.29
CA LEU A 293 18.38 5.94 5.04
C LEU A 293 19.37 5.21 4.15
N ILE A 294 18.96 4.71 2.97
CA ILE A 294 19.85 4.07 2.01
C ILE A 294 20.90 5.07 1.52
N ARG A 295 20.49 6.29 1.14
CA ARG A 295 21.41 7.34 0.69
C ARG A 295 22.42 7.74 1.77
N GLU A 296 21.99 7.71 3.03
CA GLU A 296 22.83 8.06 4.18
C GLU A 296 23.50 6.84 4.85
N SER A 297 23.37 5.65 4.27
CA SER A 297 23.79 4.37 4.88
C SER A 297 25.28 4.29 5.19
N ILE A 298 26.13 5.02 4.45
CA ILE A 298 27.55 5.14 4.74
C ILE A 298 27.80 5.65 6.17
N LEU A 299 26.90 6.50 6.68
CA LEU A 299 27.01 7.07 8.02
C LEU A 299 26.83 6.01 9.12
N PHE A 300 26.15 4.90 8.86
CA PHE A 300 25.97 3.85 9.86
C PHE A 300 27.32 3.31 10.36
N GLY A 301 28.23 2.98 9.44
CA GLY A 301 29.59 2.55 9.78
C GLY A 301 30.51 3.70 10.21
N VAL A 302 30.39 4.88 9.58
CA VAL A 302 31.23 6.04 9.91
C VAL A 302 30.95 6.57 11.32
N ASP A 303 29.68 6.55 11.76
CA ASP A 303 29.30 7.00 13.09
C ASP A 303 29.83 6.07 14.18
N GLU A 304 29.75 4.75 13.95
CA GLU A 304 30.36 3.76 14.84
C GLU A 304 31.88 3.96 14.94
N TRP A 305 32.54 4.19 13.80
CA TRP A 305 33.98 4.49 13.78
C TRP A 305 34.31 5.78 14.52
N LEU A 306 33.57 6.87 14.30
CA LEU A 306 33.79 8.14 14.99
C LEU A 306 33.65 8.04 16.52
N LEU A 307 32.74 7.18 17.00
CA LEU A 307 32.59 6.89 18.43
C LEU A 307 33.80 6.18 19.03
N SER A 308 34.55 5.43 18.23
CA SER A 308 35.78 4.75 18.66
C SER A 308 37.00 5.67 18.78
N ILE A 309 36.90 6.91 18.29
CA ILE A 309 38.01 7.86 18.26
C ILE A 309 38.01 8.72 19.53
N GLU A 310 39.19 8.80 20.16
CA GLU A 310 39.43 9.73 21.26
C GLU A 310 39.69 11.14 20.72
N PHE A 311 38.97 12.11 21.30
CA PHE A 311 39.14 13.53 21.01
C PHE A 311 39.45 14.27 22.30
N ASP A 312 40.22 15.35 22.19
CA ASP A 312 40.64 16.16 23.35
C ASP A 312 39.44 16.76 24.11
N ASP A 313 38.40 17.18 23.38
CA ASP A 313 37.17 17.72 23.95
C ASP A 313 35.93 17.47 23.07
N ALA A 314 34.75 17.71 23.65
CA ALA A 314 33.46 17.46 23.00
C ALA A 314 33.16 18.41 21.83
N ALA A 315 33.68 19.64 21.84
CA ALA A 315 33.47 20.60 20.76
C ALA A 315 34.31 20.22 19.54
N ALA A 316 35.57 19.81 19.76
CA ALA A 316 36.44 19.26 18.73
C ALA A 316 35.85 17.99 18.11
N ARG A 317 35.30 17.08 18.93
CA ARG A 317 34.58 15.89 18.44
C ARG A 317 33.43 16.26 17.52
N MET A 318 32.57 17.20 17.93
CA MET A 318 31.39 17.59 17.15
C MET A 318 31.77 18.21 15.80
N ASP A 319 32.69 19.18 15.79
CA ASP A 319 33.16 19.88 14.59
C ASP A 319 33.88 18.93 13.60
N VAL A 320 34.73 18.04 14.09
CA VAL A 320 35.39 17.03 13.24
C VAL A 320 34.39 16.00 12.70
N SER A 321 33.47 15.52 13.54
CA SER A 321 32.47 14.52 13.14
C SER A 321 31.54 15.05 12.05
N GLU A 322 31.07 16.31 12.17
CA GLU A 322 30.21 16.93 11.16
C GLU A 322 30.91 17.03 9.80
N ARG A 323 32.18 17.45 9.79
CA ARG A 323 32.99 17.49 8.56
C ARG A 323 33.16 16.11 7.93
N ILE A 324 33.48 15.11 8.74
CA ILE A 324 33.69 13.74 8.25
C ILE A 324 32.39 13.15 7.70
N ARG A 325 31.26 13.31 8.40
CA ARG A 325 29.93 12.89 7.91
C ARG A 325 29.59 13.55 6.57
N THR A 326 29.84 14.86 6.46
CA THR A 326 29.63 15.59 5.21
C THR A 326 30.42 14.98 4.05
N VAL A 327 31.72 14.74 4.24
CA VAL A 327 32.56 14.17 3.17
C VAL A 327 32.23 12.70 2.92
N ALA A 328 31.75 11.94 3.91
CA ALA A 328 31.30 10.57 3.72
C ALA A 328 30.07 10.50 2.79
N LEU A 329 29.07 11.36 3.01
CA LEU A 329 27.90 11.46 2.13
C LEU A 329 28.30 11.86 0.71
N GLU A 330 29.19 12.85 0.56
CA GLU A 330 29.76 13.24 -0.74
C GLU A 330 30.48 12.06 -1.39
N ALA A 331 31.27 11.30 -0.63
CA ALA A 331 32.03 10.18 -1.14
C ALA A 331 31.13 9.03 -1.64
N SER A 332 30.07 8.75 -0.89
CA SER A 332 29.06 7.76 -1.28
C SER A 332 28.31 8.22 -2.53
N GLY A 333 27.90 9.49 -2.61
CA GLY A 333 27.11 10.02 -3.72
C GLY A 333 27.91 10.24 -5.01
N GLU A 334 29.14 10.73 -4.90
CA GLU A 334 29.99 11.06 -6.07
C GLU A 334 30.78 9.84 -6.57
N TYR A 335 31.22 8.95 -5.67
CA TYR A 335 32.14 7.86 -6.01
C TYR A 335 31.61 6.46 -5.68
N GLY A 336 30.40 6.32 -5.12
CA GLY A 336 29.85 5.02 -4.71
C GLY A 336 30.63 4.34 -3.58
N MET A 337 31.37 5.13 -2.77
CA MET A 337 32.23 4.60 -1.71
C MET A 337 31.39 4.05 -0.54
N ASN A 338 31.70 2.84 -0.05
CA ASN A 338 31.11 2.29 1.17
C ASN A 338 31.85 2.77 2.43
N SER A 339 31.29 2.51 3.61
CA SER A 339 31.85 2.95 4.89
C SER A 339 33.23 2.38 5.16
N THR A 340 33.48 1.12 4.80
CA THR A 340 34.77 0.45 5.02
C THR A 340 35.89 1.11 4.21
N ASP A 341 35.63 1.35 2.92
CA ASP A 341 36.60 2.01 2.02
C ASP A 341 36.85 3.46 2.46
N PHE A 342 35.80 4.16 2.88
CA PHE A 342 35.92 5.53 3.39
C PHE A 342 36.73 5.58 4.69
N ILE A 343 36.47 4.70 5.65
CA ILE A 343 37.21 4.60 6.91
C ILE A 343 38.68 4.24 6.63
N ALA A 344 38.95 3.31 5.72
CA ALA A 344 40.31 2.97 5.32
C ALA A 344 41.04 4.15 4.66
N ALA A 345 40.35 4.92 3.80
CA ALA A 345 40.90 6.13 3.21
C ALA A 345 41.22 7.17 4.29
N MET A 346 40.30 7.41 5.23
CA MET A 346 40.49 8.31 6.37
C MET A 346 41.64 7.87 7.28
N GLY A 347 41.81 6.57 7.53
CA GLY A 347 42.92 6.03 8.32
C GLY A 347 44.30 6.26 7.71
N SER A 348 44.37 6.54 6.41
CA SER A 348 45.62 6.91 5.72
C SER A 348 45.87 8.43 5.67
N LEU A 349 44.90 9.25 6.10
CA LEU A 349 45.03 10.70 6.20
C LEU A 349 45.52 11.09 7.60
N ASN A 350 46.52 11.97 7.67
CA ASN A 350 47.01 12.48 8.95
C ASN A 350 45.88 13.21 9.71
N VAL A 351 45.71 12.87 10.99
CA VAL A 351 44.68 13.44 11.89
C VAL A 351 44.72 14.97 11.94
N SER A 352 45.89 15.60 11.82
CA SER A 352 46.00 17.07 11.79
C SER A 352 45.23 17.69 10.61
N SER A 353 45.08 16.96 9.52
CA SER A 353 44.39 17.40 8.30
C SER A 353 42.86 17.30 8.41
N TRP A 354 42.33 16.60 9.42
CA TRP A 354 40.88 16.42 9.60
C TRP A 354 40.16 17.72 10.02
N SER A 355 40.92 18.72 10.47
CA SER A 355 40.41 20.08 10.73
C SER A 355 40.02 20.84 9.44
N ASN A 356 40.45 20.37 8.26
CA ASN A 356 40.23 21.06 6.99
C ASN A 356 39.47 20.18 6.00
N ILE A 357 38.18 20.47 5.82
CA ILE A 357 37.29 19.72 4.92
C ILE A 357 37.82 19.61 3.47
N ARG A 358 38.58 20.61 2.99
CA ARG A 358 39.16 20.58 1.63
C ARG A 358 40.27 19.53 1.51
N GLN A 359 41.05 19.34 2.58
CA GLN A 359 42.10 18.30 2.61
C GLN A 359 41.47 16.91 2.65
N ILE A 360 40.40 16.74 3.42
CA ILE A 360 39.64 15.48 3.46
C ILE A 360 39.07 15.14 2.08
N ARG A 361 38.34 16.07 1.44
CA ARG A 361 37.76 15.86 0.10
C ARG A 361 38.81 15.50 -0.95
N MET A 362 39.94 16.20 -0.97
CA MET A 362 41.03 15.95 -1.91
C MET A 362 41.62 14.55 -1.73
N HIS A 363 41.88 14.15 -0.48
CA HIS A 363 42.39 12.82 -0.16
C HIS A 363 41.39 11.70 -0.53
N ILE A 364 40.11 11.88 -0.21
CA ILE A 364 39.06 10.91 -0.58
C ILE A 364 38.95 10.77 -2.10
N ARG A 365 38.98 11.88 -2.83
CA ARG A 365 38.96 11.88 -4.30
C ARG A 365 40.16 11.15 -4.90
N GLU A 366 41.36 11.30 -4.32
CA GLU A 366 42.55 10.57 -4.78
C GLU A 366 42.46 9.07 -4.50
N LYS A 367 41.76 8.66 -3.44
CA LYS A 367 41.58 7.25 -3.05
C LYS A 367 40.39 6.58 -3.75
N ALA A 368 39.41 7.35 -4.22
CA ALA A 368 38.30 6.84 -5.00
C ALA A 368 38.78 6.29 -6.35
N LYS A 369 38.40 5.04 -6.68
CA LYS A 369 38.62 4.50 -8.03
C LYS A 369 37.69 5.25 -9.01
N PRO A 370 38.15 5.66 -10.21
CA PRO A 370 37.26 6.22 -11.21
C PRO A 370 36.23 5.16 -11.62
N VAL A 371 34.96 5.41 -11.34
CA VAL A 371 33.85 4.58 -11.79
C VAL A 371 33.78 4.69 -13.31
N SER A 372 33.94 3.56 -14.00
CA SER A 372 33.57 3.41 -15.40
C SER A 372 32.12 3.84 -15.61
N ASP A 373 31.83 4.58 -16.68
CA ASP A 373 30.51 5.16 -16.99
C ASP A 373 29.34 4.25 -16.58
N PRO A 374 28.29 4.80 -15.92
CA PRO A 374 27.19 4.00 -15.44
C PRO A 374 26.53 3.23 -16.60
N LEU A 375 26.44 1.92 -16.43
CA LEU A 375 25.64 1.05 -17.30
C LEU A 375 24.21 1.62 -17.37
N PRO A 376 23.58 1.63 -18.57
CA PRO A 376 22.30 2.28 -18.74
C PRO A 376 21.22 1.58 -17.89
N GLU A 377 20.52 2.38 -17.08
CA GLU A 377 19.32 1.95 -16.36
C GLU A 377 18.36 1.21 -17.30
N SER A 378 17.86 0.05 -16.87
CA SER A 378 16.78 -0.67 -17.55
C SER A 378 15.51 0.18 -17.48
N ARG A 379 15.36 1.08 -18.46
CA ARG A 379 14.20 1.96 -18.56
C ARG A 379 13.03 1.16 -19.12
N ILE A 380 12.01 0.95 -18.29
CA ILE A 380 10.75 0.34 -18.71
C ILE A 380 10.01 1.35 -19.59
N TRP A 381 9.78 1.00 -20.85
CA TRP A 381 9.08 1.84 -21.82
C TRP A 381 7.58 1.54 -21.84
N PRO A 382 6.71 2.55 -22.04
CA PRO A 382 5.28 2.31 -22.32
C PRO A 382 5.11 1.33 -23.49
N LEU A 383 4.06 0.50 -23.44
CA LEU A 383 3.80 -0.56 -24.42
C LEU A 383 3.72 0.01 -25.85
N GLU A 384 3.18 1.20 -26.00
CA GLU A 384 3.04 1.94 -27.26
C GLU A 384 4.40 2.23 -27.91
N VAL A 385 5.43 2.52 -27.10
CA VAL A 385 6.80 2.76 -27.57
C VAL A 385 7.40 1.46 -28.10
N GLY A 386 7.16 0.33 -27.42
CA GLY A 386 7.58 -0.99 -27.90
C GLY A 386 6.90 -1.37 -29.22
N ILE A 387 5.58 -1.20 -29.31
CA ILE A 387 4.80 -1.48 -30.52
C ILE A 387 5.27 -0.67 -31.72
N VAL A 388 5.63 0.60 -31.52
CA VAL A 388 6.16 1.46 -32.59
C VAL A 388 7.60 1.09 -32.94
N PHE A 389 8.44 0.82 -31.94
CA PHE A 389 9.83 0.38 -32.12
C PHE A 389 9.92 -0.89 -32.97
N ASP A 390 9.05 -1.88 -32.71
CA ASP A 390 9.01 -3.14 -33.45
C ASP A 390 8.59 -2.98 -34.93
N GLN A 391 8.03 -1.82 -35.31
CA GLN A 391 7.65 -1.49 -36.70
C GLN A 391 8.72 -0.69 -37.45
N VAL A 392 9.83 -0.36 -36.78
CA VAL A 392 10.97 0.35 -37.37
C VAL A 392 12.00 -0.67 -37.86
N ASP A 393 12.04 -0.86 -39.18
CA ASP A 393 12.97 -1.80 -39.83
C ASP A 393 14.43 -1.47 -39.47
N GLY A 394 15.17 -2.45 -38.92
CA GLY A 394 16.58 -2.32 -38.53
C GLY A 394 16.85 -1.79 -37.12
N ALA A 395 15.81 -1.52 -36.33
CA ALA A 395 15.95 -1.07 -34.94
C ALA A 395 16.51 -2.16 -34.00
N ASP A 396 16.27 -3.43 -34.31
CA ASP A 396 16.78 -4.62 -33.61
C ASP A 396 18.29 -4.86 -33.81
N MET A 397 18.84 -4.33 -34.91
CA MET A 397 20.26 -4.40 -35.25
C MET A 397 21.13 -3.34 -34.53
N LEU A 398 20.52 -2.41 -33.80
CA LEU A 398 21.21 -1.39 -33.01
C LEU A 398 21.71 -1.97 -31.68
N ASP A 399 22.77 -1.39 -31.13
CA ASP A 399 23.21 -1.72 -29.77
C ASP A 399 22.21 -1.23 -28.71
N GLU A 400 22.26 -1.77 -27.49
CA GLU A 400 21.28 -1.49 -26.43
C GLU A 400 21.18 0.01 -26.08
N SER A 401 22.29 0.75 -26.16
CA SER A 401 22.31 2.20 -25.93
C SER A 401 21.59 2.96 -27.05
N GLN A 402 21.83 2.56 -28.29
CA GLN A 402 21.17 3.11 -29.48
C GLN A 402 19.68 2.77 -29.51
N GLN A 403 19.29 1.54 -29.15
CA GLN A 403 17.88 1.14 -29.02
C GLN A 403 17.16 1.98 -27.96
N ASN A 404 17.79 2.21 -26.81
CA ASN A 404 17.22 3.06 -25.76
C ASN A 404 17.08 4.52 -26.20
N LYS A 405 18.05 5.06 -26.97
CA LYS A 405 17.94 6.40 -27.57
C LYS A 405 16.79 6.48 -28.58
N LEU A 406 16.60 5.45 -29.40
CA LEU A 406 15.52 5.39 -30.36
C LEU A 406 14.14 5.32 -29.67
N LYS A 407 14.01 4.46 -28.63
CA LYS A 407 12.79 4.36 -27.81
C LYS A 407 12.48 5.67 -27.08
N ALA A 408 13.50 6.38 -26.60
CA ALA A 408 13.33 7.72 -26.01
C ALA A 408 12.76 8.73 -27.00
N ASN A 409 13.26 8.74 -28.24
CA ASN A 409 12.79 9.63 -29.29
C ASN A 409 11.34 9.31 -29.71
N ILE A 410 11.02 8.02 -29.87
CA ILE A 410 9.65 7.56 -30.13
C ILE A 410 8.69 8.03 -29.03
N ASN A 411 9.09 7.86 -27.76
CA ASN A 411 8.28 8.30 -26.62
C ASN A 411 8.05 9.82 -26.62
N GLN A 412 9.08 10.61 -26.95
CA GLN A 412 8.96 12.07 -27.03
C GLN A 412 7.96 12.49 -28.12
N LEU A 413 8.06 11.94 -29.33
CA LEU A 413 7.14 12.25 -30.42
C LEU A 413 5.70 11.82 -30.11
N TRP A 414 5.56 10.71 -29.37
CA TRP A 414 4.25 10.25 -28.91
C TRP A 414 3.63 11.22 -27.90
N LEU A 415 4.43 11.74 -26.94
CA LEU A 415 4.01 12.77 -25.99
C LEU A 415 3.65 14.09 -26.67
N GLU A 416 4.32 14.42 -27.78
CA GLU A 416 4.02 15.58 -28.64
C GLU A 416 2.77 15.38 -29.52
N ARG A 417 2.09 14.22 -29.38
CA ARG A 417 0.88 13.82 -30.12
C ARG A 417 1.08 13.73 -31.63
N THR A 418 2.29 13.43 -32.07
CA THR A 418 2.60 13.15 -33.48
C THR A 418 1.88 11.88 -33.93
N ALA A 419 1.41 11.84 -35.18
CA ALA A 419 0.72 10.66 -35.71
C ALA A 419 1.68 9.46 -35.82
N THR A 420 1.23 8.27 -35.46
CA THR A 420 2.06 7.05 -35.43
C THR A 420 2.81 6.78 -36.74
N SER A 421 2.19 7.02 -37.89
CA SER A 421 2.84 6.85 -39.21
C SER A 421 4.02 7.81 -39.45
N GLU A 422 3.93 9.02 -38.91
CA GLU A 422 4.98 10.03 -38.98
C GLU A 422 6.12 9.71 -37.99
N ILE A 423 5.78 9.24 -36.78
CA ILE A 423 6.76 8.73 -35.80
C ILE A 423 7.60 7.60 -36.41
N ILE A 424 6.97 6.63 -37.08
CA ILE A 424 7.69 5.51 -37.73
C ILE A 424 8.64 6.03 -38.82
N THR A 425 8.22 7.02 -39.60
CA THR A 425 9.04 7.60 -40.67
C THR A 425 10.26 8.32 -40.10
N ILE A 426 10.08 9.12 -39.05
CA ILE A 426 11.16 9.83 -38.35
C ILE A 426 12.13 8.82 -37.71
N ALA A 427 11.59 7.80 -37.03
CA ALA A 427 12.39 6.76 -36.37
C ALA A 427 13.24 5.96 -37.38
N ARG A 428 12.71 5.63 -38.57
CA ARG A 428 13.48 4.97 -39.64
C ARG A 428 14.65 5.83 -40.12
N GLY A 429 14.47 7.15 -40.24
CA GLY A 429 15.55 8.08 -40.59
C GLY A 429 16.65 8.14 -39.52
N LEU A 430 16.27 8.06 -38.25
CA LEU A 430 17.20 7.98 -37.11
C LEU A 430 17.99 6.67 -37.10
N VAL A 431 17.37 5.52 -37.37
CA VAL A 431 18.08 4.23 -37.50
C VAL A 431 19.16 4.29 -38.57
N GLY A 432 18.83 4.82 -39.75
CA GLY A 432 19.82 4.99 -40.83
C GLY A 432 21.00 5.88 -40.43
N SER A 433 20.75 6.92 -39.62
CA SER A 433 21.79 7.81 -39.10
C SER A 433 22.65 7.13 -38.02
N MET A 434 22.05 6.30 -37.16
CA MET A 434 22.75 5.57 -36.09
C MET A 434 23.61 4.44 -36.63
N GLN A 435 23.16 3.73 -37.67
CA GLN A 435 23.92 2.65 -38.31
C GLN A 435 25.10 3.17 -39.17
N GLY A 436 24.97 4.38 -39.74
CA GLY A 436 26.03 5.03 -40.51
C GLY A 436 27.25 5.48 -39.70
N VAL A 437 27.14 5.58 -38.37
CA VAL A 437 28.23 6.02 -37.47
C VAL A 437 29.19 4.87 -37.13
N THR A 438 28.80 3.61 -37.37
CA THR A 438 29.58 2.41 -37.04
C THR A 438 30.69 2.06 -38.06
N HIS A 439 30.83 2.82 -39.16
CA HIS A 439 31.79 2.56 -40.23
C HIS A 439 32.77 3.72 -40.53
N ALA A 440 33.00 4.63 -39.58
CA ALA A 440 33.98 5.72 -39.71
C ALA A 440 35.18 5.55 -38.77
#